data_AF-A0A1F3CFS3-F1
#
_entry.id   AF-A0A1F3CFS3-F1
#
_cell.length_a   1.000
_cell.length_b   1.000
_cell.length_c   1.000
_cell.angle_alpha   90.00
_cell.angle_beta   90.00
_cell.angle_gamma   90.00
#
_symmetry.space_group_name_H-M   'P 1'
#
loop_
_entity.id
_entity.type
_entity.pdbx_description
1 polymer ?
#
loop_
_entity_poly.entity_id
_entity_poly.type
_entity_poly.pdbx_seq_one_letter_code
_entity_poly.pdbx_strand_id
1 'polypeptide(L)'
;MPVKNINSYFTNSDSIYLYQTEIRFMKNYYSGLMVIKSQNDSVKRLVFITEMGIKIFDIEIKNPLNNKEYYNVNYIIEPLSRKMLVKTLANDLGMLCQNGNVKFIDAFANDEKTFLRIKNHCKSFYYIYGMNEKNYSEIIVSSMFKQKSNINFFGVNNFAPDSIKLKHFGLNLNYVFRRITQ
;
A
#
# COMPACT_ATOMS: atom_id res chain seq x y z
N MET A 1 5.74 19.24 -17.63
CA MET A 1 6.08 17.89 -17.14
C MET A 1 5.00 16.93 -17.64
N PRO A 2 5.34 15.83 -18.34
CA PRO A 2 4.34 14.89 -18.82
C PRO A 2 3.60 14.28 -17.62
N VAL A 3 2.28 14.17 -17.71
CA VAL A 3 1.47 13.51 -16.69
C VAL A 3 1.51 12.02 -16.97
N LYS A 4 1.91 11.21 -15.98
CA LYS A 4 1.78 9.75 -16.06
C LYS A 4 0.65 9.31 -15.14
N ASN A 5 -0.14 8.35 -15.60
CA ASN A 5 -1.18 7.74 -14.79
C ASN A 5 -0.56 6.57 -13.99
N ILE A 6 -0.76 6.56 -12.68
CA ILE A 6 -0.38 5.44 -11.81
C ILE A 6 -1.67 4.73 -11.40
N ASN A 7 -1.73 3.42 -11.63
CA ASN A 7 -2.86 2.61 -11.21
C ASN A 7 -2.41 1.59 -10.15
N SER A 8 -3.06 1.63 -9.00
CA SER A 8 -3.01 0.59 -7.99
C SER A 8 -3.62 -0.72 -8.52
N TYR A 9 -3.15 -1.82 -7.96
CA TYR A 9 -3.73 -3.15 -8.14
C TYR A 9 -5.16 -3.29 -7.59
N PHE A 10 -5.61 -2.38 -6.73
CA PHE A 10 -6.90 -2.44 -6.06
C PHE A 10 -7.88 -1.42 -6.66
N THR A 11 -7.91 -1.29 -7.98
CA THR A 11 -8.70 -0.27 -8.70
C THR A 11 -10.16 -0.65 -8.89
N ASN A 12 -10.46 -1.91 -9.21
CA ASN A 12 -11.83 -2.36 -9.51
C ASN A 12 -12.79 -2.08 -8.33
N SER A 13 -13.86 -1.31 -8.60
CA SER A 13 -14.87 -0.90 -7.61
C SER A 13 -15.65 -2.08 -7.05
N ASP A 14 -15.88 -3.10 -7.88
CA ASP A 14 -16.82 -4.18 -7.57
C ASP A 14 -16.12 -5.40 -6.95
N SER A 15 -14.78 -5.35 -6.86
CA SER A 15 -13.96 -6.43 -6.33
C SER A 15 -13.71 -6.31 -4.84
N ILE A 16 -13.79 -7.46 -4.16
CA ILE A 16 -13.30 -7.65 -2.79
C ILE A 16 -12.01 -8.49 -2.90
N TYR A 17 -10.92 -7.98 -2.34
CA TYR A 17 -9.65 -8.68 -2.31
C TYR A 17 -9.39 -9.22 -0.91
N LEU A 18 -9.12 -10.53 -0.82
CA LEU A 18 -8.89 -11.25 0.41
C LEU A 18 -7.44 -11.70 0.50
N TYR A 19 -6.79 -11.40 1.62
CA TYR A 19 -5.42 -11.81 1.89
C TYR A 19 -5.30 -12.40 3.28
N GLN A 20 -4.62 -13.54 3.40
CA GLN A 20 -4.00 -13.91 4.67
C GLN A 20 -2.86 -12.93 4.94
N THR A 21 -2.89 -12.28 6.10
CA THR A 21 -1.99 -11.18 6.43
C THR A 21 -1.30 -11.39 7.77
N GLU A 22 0.01 -11.16 7.75
CA GLU A 22 0.85 -11.07 8.94
C GLU A 22 1.33 -9.62 9.10
N ILE A 23 1.20 -9.07 10.30
CA ILE A 23 1.75 -7.74 10.66
C ILE A 23 2.65 -7.90 11.87
N ARG A 24 3.93 -7.59 11.70
CA ARG A 24 4.95 -7.58 12.77
C ARG A 24 5.28 -6.15 13.13
N PHE A 25 5.02 -5.77 14.37
CA PHE A 25 5.38 -4.47 14.92
C PHE A 25 6.19 -4.64 16.20
N MET A 26 7.49 -4.34 16.15
CA MET A 26 8.40 -4.56 17.27
C MET A 26 8.35 -6.02 17.76
N LYS A 27 7.82 -6.26 18.98
CA LYS A 27 7.64 -7.61 19.56
C LYS A 27 6.24 -8.18 19.31
N ASN A 28 5.32 -7.38 18.81
CA ASN A 28 3.94 -7.78 18.57
C ASN A 28 3.79 -8.42 17.19
N TYR A 29 2.99 -9.47 17.14
CA TYR A 29 2.66 -10.21 15.93
C TYR A 29 1.15 -10.34 15.82
N TYR A 30 0.60 -9.95 14.68
CA TYR A 30 -0.82 -10.09 14.37
C TYR A 30 -0.96 -10.89 13.09
N SER A 31 -1.80 -11.94 13.11
CA SER A 31 -2.13 -12.78 11.96
C SER A 31 -3.64 -12.81 11.77
N GLY A 32 -4.08 -12.88 10.51
CA GLY A 32 -5.48 -13.09 10.19
C GLY A 32 -5.83 -12.72 8.76
N LEU A 33 -7.06 -12.28 8.55
CA LEU A 33 -7.62 -11.95 7.24
C LEU A 33 -7.64 -10.43 7.04
N MET A 34 -6.99 -9.98 5.97
CA MET A 34 -7.16 -8.64 5.42
C MET A 34 -8.20 -8.66 4.30
N VAL A 35 -9.18 -7.76 4.42
CA VAL A 35 -10.17 -7.48 3.40
C VAL A 35 -9.92 -6.08 2.86
N ILE A 36 -9.63 -5.98 1.56
CA ILE A 36 -9.50 -4.71 0.84
C ILE A 36 -10.66 -4.63 -0.14
N LYS A 37 -11.52 -3.63 0.01
CA LYS A 37 -12.65 -3.41 -0.90
C LYS A 37 -12.88 -1.94 -1.18
N SER A 38 -13.49 -1.65 -2.32
CA SER A 38 -13.96 -0.30 -2.61
C SER A 38 -15.29 -0.05 -1.89
N GLN A 39 -15.43 1.12 -1.29
CA GLN A 39 -16.72 1.60 -0.79
C GLN A 39 -17.40 2.50 -1.83
N ASN A 40 -16.59 3.21 -2.61
CA ASN A 40 -16.94 3.92 -3.84
C ASN A 40 -15.66 4.13 -4.66
N ASP A 41 -15.74 4.85 -5.78
CA ASP A 41 -14.62 5.11 -6.69
C ASP A 41 -13.41 5.79 -6.02
N SER A 42 -13.64 6.53 -4.93
CA SER A 42 -12.62 7.35 -4.27
C SER A 42 -12.16 6.83 -2.92
N VAL A 43 -12.89 5.88 -2.32
CA VAL A 43 -12.64 5.36 -0.96
C VAL A 43 -12.47 3.85 -1.00
N LYS A 44 -11.32 3.39 -0.49
CA LYS A 44 -11.02 1.99 -0.22
C LYS A 44 -11.13 1.74 1.27
N ARG A 45 -11.77 0.64 1.67
CA ARG A 45 -11.87 0.21 3.07
C ARG A 45 -11.00 -1.02 3.28
N LEU A 46 -10.12 -0.94 4.26
CA LEU A 46 -9.19 -1.99 4.66
C LEU A 46 -9.58 -2.45 6.05
N VAL A 47 -9.99 -3.70 6.16
CA VAL A 47 -10.38 -4.33 7.42
C VAL A 47 -9.47 -5.50 7.69
N PHE A 48 -8.83 -5.51 8.85
CA PHE A 48 -7.99 -6.61 9.31
C PHE A 48 -8.61 -7.25 10.53
N ILE A 49 -8.88 -8.55 10.44
CA ILE A 49 -9.48 -9.36 11.51
C ILE A 49 -8.57 -10.54 11.82
N THR A 50 -8.57 -11.00 13.07
CA THR A 50 -7.91 -12.25 13.45
C THR A 50 -8.63 -13.47 12.88
N GLU A 51 -8.01 -14.64 12.97
CA GLU A 51 -8.62 -15.92 12.59
C GLU A 51 -9.90 -16.24 13.39
N MET A 52 -10.05 -15.67 14.60
CA MET A 52 -11.25 -15.78 15.42
C MET A 52 -12.33 -14.74 15.08
N GLY A 53 -12.13 -13.92 14.05
CA GLY A 53 -13.07 -12.88 13.64
C GLY A 53 -13.01 -11.59 14.47
N ILE A 54 -12.02 -11.45 15.36
CA ILE A 54 -11.84 -10.22 16.14
C ILE A 54 -11.22 -9.15 15.25
N LYS A 55 -11.86 -8.00 15.14
CA LYS A 55 -11.32 -6.87 14.38
C LYS A 55 -10.07 -6.31 15.06
N ILE A 56 -8.99 -6.13 14.29
CA ILE A 56 -7.75 -5.47 14.72
C ILE A 56 -7.78 -3.99 14.29
N PHE A 57 -8.15 -3.72 13.04
CA PHE A 57 -8.42 -2.38 12.55
C PHE A 57 -9.41 -2.36 11.38
N ASP A 58 -9.98 -1.18 11.16
CA ASP A 58 -10.89 -0.85 10.05
C ASP A 58 -10.63 0.60 9.66
N ILE A 59 -10.00 0.77 8.50
CA ILE A 59 -9.49 2.05 8.02
C ILE A 59 -10.03 2.29 6.63
N GLU A 60 -10.64 3.46 6.45
CA GLU A 60 -10.98 4.00 5.14
C GLU A 60 -9.82 4.83 4.63
N ILE A 61 -9.48 4.63 3.37
CA ILE A 61 -8.39 5.30 2.67
C ILE A 61 -8.95 5.92 1.40
N LYS A 62 -8.90 7.25 1.35
CA LYS A 62 -9.02 8.03 0.11
C LYS A 62 -7.68 8.03 -0.60
N ASN A 63 -7.70 8.27 -1.90
CA ASN A 63 -6.48 8.38 -2.70
C ASN A 63 -5.51 9.44 -2.12
N PRO A 64 -4.33 9.05 -1.61
CA PRO A 64 -3.41 9.96 -0.93
C PRO A 64 -2.65 10.88 -1.90
N LEU A 65 -2.79 10.70 -3.21
CA LEU A 65 -2.24 11.61 -4.21
C LEU A 65 -3.07 12.90 -4.33
N ASN A 66 -4.39 12.82 -4.09
CA ASN A 66 -5.32 13.94 -4.33
C ASN A 66 -5.88 14.54 -3.04
N ASN A 67 -5.66 13.92 -1.88
CA ASN A 67 -6.29 14.29 -0.61
C ASN A 67 -5.25 14.52 0.48
N LYS A 68 -5.31 15.67 1.15
CA LYS A 68 -4.47 15.98 2.32
C LYS A 68 -4.87 15.13 3.53
N GLU A 69 -6.18 14.99 3.75
CA GLU A 69 -6.79 14.09 4.73
C GLU A 69 -7.31 12.86 4.00
N TYR A 70 -6.45 11.85 3.91
CA TYR A 70 -6.68 10.70 3.05
C TYR A 70 -7.11 9.45 3.81
N TYR A 71 -7.30 9.50 5.13
CA TYR A 71 -7.73 8.32 5.87
C TYR A 71 -8.68 8.66 7.02
N ASN A 72 -9.58 7.71 7.32
CA ASN A 72 -10.46 7.73 8.49
C ASN A 72 -10.36 6.37 9.21
N VAL A 73 -10.30 6.37 10.53
CA VAL A 73 -10.18 5.14 11.33
C VAL A 73 -11.51 4.86 11.98
N ASN A 74 -12.22 3.85 11.48
CA ASN A 74 -13.50 3.41 12.05
C ASN A 74 -13.28 2.60 13.33
N TYR A 75 -12.20 1.83 13.38
CA TYR A 75 -11.82 1.05 14.55
C TYR A 75 -10.32 0.73 14.52
N ILE A 76 -9.69 0.71 15.68
CA ILE A 76 -8.35 0.15 15.88
C ILE A 76 -8.19 -0.28 17.33
N ILE A 77 -7.58 -1.43 17.57
CA ILE A 77 -7.30 -1.88 18.93
C ILE A 77 -6.35 -0.91 19.65
N GLU A 78 -6.50 -0.81 20.96
CA GLU A 78 -5.72 0.11 21.80
C GLU A 78 -4.19 0.00 21.61
N PRO A 79 -3.57 -1.21 21.50
CA PRO A 79 -2.12 -1.31 21.27
C PRO A 79 -1.64 -0.64 19.98
N LEU A 80 -2.52 -0.50 18.99
CA LEU A 80 -2.21 0.10 17.69
C LEU A 80 -2.75 1.55 17.55
N SER A 81 -3.48 2.06 18.55
CA SER A 81 -4.20 3.34 18.48
C SER A 81 -3.31 4.59 18.65
N ARG A 82 -2.02 4.40 18.99
CA ARG A 82 -1.06 5.51 19.11
C ARG A 82 -1.00 6.31 17.81
N LYS A 83 -1.21 7.62 17.89
CA LYS A 83 -1.29 8.55 16.73
C LYS A 83 -0.18 8.34 15.68
N MET A 84 1.06 8.15 16.12
CA MET A 84 2.19 7.90 15.22
C MET A 84 2.05 6.58 14.44
N LEU A 85 1.58 5.51 15.10
CA LEU A 85 1.42 4.19 14.52
C LEU A 85 0.23 4.16 13.58
N VAL A 86 -0.92 4.72 13.99
CA VAL A 86 -2.09 4.92 13.12
C VAL A 86 -1.71 5.64 11.83
N LYS A 87 -0.98 6.75 11.95
CA LYS A 87 -0.51 7.51 10.80
C LYS A 87 0.44 6.67 9.93
N THR A 88 1.29 5.84 10.53
CA THR A 88 2.21 4.99 9.77
C THR A 88 1.48 3.88 9.02
N LEU A 89 0.55 3.18 9.69
CA LEU A 89 -0.35 2.20 9.07
C LEU A 89 -1.11 2.81 7.89
N ALA A 90 -1.72 3.98 8.10
CA ALA A 90 -2.44 4.68 7.04
C ALA A 90 -1.53 5.09 5.86
N ASN A 91 -0.31 5.57 6.12
CA ASN A 91 0.65 5.90 5.06
C ASN A 91 1.06 4.64 4.27
N ASP A 92 1.44 3.57 4.97
CA ASP A 92 1.95 2.34 4.37
C ASP A 92 0.86 1.65 3.54
N LEU A 93 -0.32 1.43 4.14
CA LEU A 93 -1.46 0.82 3.46
C LEU A 93 -2.04 1.75 2.37
N GLY A 94 -1.95 3.07 2.57
CA GLY A 94 -2.39 4.06 1.60
C GLY A 94 -1.61 4.01 0.29
N MET A 95 -0.34 3.59 0.33
CA MET A 95 0.45 3.36 -0.88
C MET A 95 -0.15 2.27 -1.77
N LEU A 96 -0.79 1.26 -1.17
CA LEU A 96 -1.48 0.22 -1.92
C LEU A 96 -2.68 0.79 -2.68
N CYS A 97 -3.21 1.96 -2.31
CA CYS A 97 -4.44 2.54 -2.85
C CYS A 97 -4.19 3.76 -3.77
N GLN A 98 -2.95 4.03 -4.16
CA GLN A 98 -2.59 5.18 -4.99
C GLN A 98 -3.07 5.01 -6.44
N ASN A 99 -3.86 5.97 -6.92
CA ASN A 99 -4.42 5.96 -8.27
C ASN A 99 -4.37 7.34 -8.95
N GLY A 100 -4.33 7.40 -10.27
CA GLY A 100 -4.54 8.60 -11.04
C GLY A 100 -3.27 9.36 -11.45
N ASN A 101 -3.50 10.58 -11.91
CA ASN A 101 -2.52 11.42 -12.56
C ASN A 101 -1.54 12.05 -11.57
N VAL A 102 -0.25 11.85 -11.79
CA VAL A 102 0.82 12.37 -10.92
C VAL A 102 1.73 13.33 -11.66
N LYS A 103 2.21 14.35 -10.93
CA LYS A 103 3.32 15.19 -11.37
C LYS A 103 4.60 14.37 -11.35
N PHE A 104 4.93 13.83 -12.51
CA PHE A 104 6.16 13.13 -12.80
C PHE A 104 7.38 14.05 -12.64
N ILE A 105 8.43 13.56 -11.96
CA ILE A 105 9.72 14.26 -11.90
C ILE A 105 10.59 13.78 -13.07
N ASP A 106 10.92 12.50 -13.06
CA ASP A 106 11.80 11.84 -14.03
C ASP A 106 11.62 10.31 -14.01
N ALA A 107 12.14 9.69 -15.06
CA ALA A 107 12.24 8.25 -15.19
C ALA A 107 13.66 7.93 -15.65
N PHE A 108 14.17 6.80 -15.18
CA PHE A 108 15.41 6.22 -15.66
C PHE A 108 15.20 4.74 -15.84
N ALA A 109 15.94 4.14 -16.78
CA ALA A 109 15.88 2.72 -17.04
C ALA A 109 17.29 2.15 -17.02
N ASN A 110 17.41 0.89 -16.63
CA ASN A 110 18.55 0.04 -16.92
C ASN A 110 18.08 -1.16 -17.76
N ASP A 111 18.95 -2.12 -18.03
CA ASP A 111 18.64 -3.24 -18.92
C ASP A 111 17.43 -4.09 -18.46
N GLU A 112 17.11 -4.07 -17.16
CA GLU A 112 16.08 -4.94 -16.56
C GLU A 112 14.84 -4.19 -16.08
N LYS A 113 14.97 -2.92 -15.71
CA LYS A 113 13.97 -2.19 -14.92
C LYS A 113 13.79 -0.75 -15.39
N THR A 114 12.55 -0.30 -15.35
CA THR A 114 12.19 1.11 -15.49
C THR A 114 11.78 1.68 -14.13
N PHE A 115 12.39 2.79 -13.76
CA PHE A 115 12.15 3.50 -12.51
C PHE A 115 11.37 4.78 -12.81
N LEU A 116 10.23 4.94 -12.16
CA LEU A 116 9.38 6.12 -12.26
C LEU A 116 9.39 6.87 -10.93
N ARG A 117 9.92 8.10 -10.91
CA ARG A 117 9.98 8.91 -9.69
C ARG A 117 8.92 10.00 -9.67
N ILE A 118 8.20 10.08 -8.55
CA ILE A 118 7.26 11.17 -8.27
C ILE A 118 7.55 11.79 -6.91
N LYS A 119 7.20 13.07 -6.75
CA LYS A 119 7.29 13.77 -5.46
C LYS A 119 5.90 13.97 -4.88
N ASN A 120 5.73 13.61 -3.62
CA ASN A 120 4.55 13.98 -2.86
C ASN A 120 4.94 14.32 -1.42
N HIS A 121 4.53 15.48 -0.92
CA HIS A 121 4.75 15.97 0.46
C HIS A 121 6.12 15.61 1.07
N CYS A 122 7.20 16.24 0.58
CA CYS A 122 8.60 16.03 1.01
C CYS A 122 9.15 14.60 0.90
N LYS A 123 8.43 13.69 0.25
CA LYS A 123 8.85 12.32 -0.02
C LYS A 123 8.95 12.10 -1.53
N SER A 124 9.86 11.21 -1.91
CA SER A 124 9.99 10.68 -3.26
C SER A 124 9.46 9.25 -3.26
N PHE A 125 8.64 8.92 -4.26
CA PHE A 125 8.13 7.58 -4.49
C PHE A 125 8.71 7.09 -5.81
N TYR A 126 9.29 5.90 -5.80
CA TYR A 126 9.85 5.24 -6.98
C TYR A 126 8.98 4.03 -7.28
N TYR A 127 8.31 4.02 -8.42
CA TYR A 127 7.57 2.86 -8.92
C TYR A 127 8.48 2.15 -9.93
N ILE A 128 8.74 0.87 -9.70
CA ILE A 128 9.70 0.09 -10.46
C ILE A 128 8.94 -0.95 -11.27
N TYR A 129 9.19 -0.98 -12.56
CA TYR A 129 8.55 -1.85 -13.54
C TYR A 129 9.60 -2.80 -14.11
N GLY A 130 9.28 -4.08 -14.28
CA GLY A 130 10.09 -4.98 -15.09
C GLY A 130 10.07 -4.56 -16.56
N MET A 131 11.12 -4.91 -17.30
CA MET A 131 11.19 -4.56 -18.72
C MET A 131 10.06 -5.27 -19.49
N ASN A 132 9.28 -4.49 -20.24
CA ASN A 132 8.03 -4.91 -20.91
C ASN A 132 6.83 -5.24 -20.00
N GLU A 133 6.93 -5.03 -18.68
CA GLU A 133 5.79 -5.19 -17.77
C GLU A 133 4.90 -3.95 -17.76
N LYS A 134 3.58 -4.15 -17.78
CA LYS A 134 2.60 -3.06 -17.69
C LYS A 134 2.41 -2.54 -16.26
N ASN A 135 2.68 -3.37 -15.26
CA ASN A 135 2.46 -3.05 -13.85
C ASN A 135 3.81 -2.95 -13.12
N TYR A 136 3.86 -2.18 -12.03
CA TYR A 136 5.07 -2.06 -11.22
C TYR A 136 5.19 -3.27 -10.28
N SER A 137 6.38 -3.83 -10.16
CA SER A 137 6.69 -4.91 -9.21
C SER A 137 7.06 -4.37 -7.83
N GLU A 138 7.39 -3.08 -7.71
CA GLU A 138 7.90 -2.51 -6.47
C GLU A 138 7.61 -1.00 -6.32
N ILE A 139 7.41 -0.58 -5.07
CA ILE A 139 7.35 0.84 -4.67
C ILE A 139 8.39 1.10 -3.57
N ILE A 140 9.29 2.05 -3.80
CA ILE A 140 10.21 2.56 -2.78
C ILE A 140 9.79 3.97 -2.36
N VAL A 141 9.68 4.21 -1.06
CA VAL A 141 9.49 5.57 -0.51
C VAL A 141 10.74 6.02 0.18
N SER A 142 11.22 7.19 -0.21
CA SER A 142 12.38 7.81 0.39
C SER A 142 12.05 9.21 0.86
N SER A 143 12.59 9.56 2.03
CA SER A 143 12.79 10.96 2.41
C SER A 143 14.09 11.47 1.78
N MET A 144 14.41 12.75 2.01
CA MET A 144 15.65 13.36 1.50
C MET A 144 16.92 12.58 1.92
N PHE A 145 16.94 11.99 3.11
CA PHE A 145 18.16 11.40 3.69
C PHE A 145 18.13 9.87 3.82
N LYS A 146 16.96 9.24 3.74
CA LYS A 146 16.84 7.80 3.94
C LYS A 146 15.58 7.23 3.33
N GLN A 147 15.66 5.95 2.97
CA GLN A 147 14.52 5.11 2.64
C GLN A 147 13.59 4.96 3.86
N LYS A 148 12.29 5.08 3.62
CA LYS A 148 11.23 5.05 4.64
C LYS A 148 10.48 3.73 4.61
N SER A 149 10.08 3.31 3.41
CA SER A 149 9.40 2.04 3.21
C SER A 149 9.70 1.45 1.85
N ASN A 150 9.39 0.17 1.72
CA ASN A 150 9.48 -0.61 0.50
C ASN A 150 8.28 -1.55 0.41
N ILE A 151 7.71 -1.65 -0.79
CA ILE A 151 6.64 -2.59 -1.10
C ILE A 151 7.06 -3.41 -2.31
N ASN A 152 7.02 -4.74 -2.20
CA ASN A 152 7.19 -5.66 -3.31
C ASN A 152 5.87 -6.38 -3.60
N PHE A 153 5.58 -6.55 -4.88
CA PHE A 153 4.41 -7.25 -5.41
C PHE A 153 4.89 -8.49 -6.17
N PHE A 154 4.31 -9.65 -5.89
CA PHE A 154 4.73 -10.94 -6.45
C PHE A 154 3.55 -11.69 -7.03
N GLY A 155 3.68 -12.17 -8.26
CA GLY A 155 2.61 -12.82 -9.02
C GLY A 155 1.47 -11.83 -9.30
N VAL A 156 0.98 -11.72 -10.53
CA VAL A 156 -0.18 -10.87 -10.82
C VAL A 156 -1.16 -11.67 -11.63
N ASN A 157 -2.31 -11.96 -11.03
CA ASN A 157 -3.37 -12.78 -11.60
C ASN A 157 -4.70 -12.04 -11.38
N ASN A 158 -5.60 -12.01 -12.36
CA ASN A 158 -6.88 -11.29 -12.26
C ASN A 158 -6.75 -9.87 -11.68
N PHE A 159 -5.77 -9.11 -12.16
CA PHE A 159 -5.53 -7.71 -11.80
C PHE A 159 -5.05 -7.43 -10.36
N ALA A 160 -4.79 -8.46 -9.54
CA ALA A 160 -4.26 -8.30 -8.18
C ALA A 160 -3.02 -9.18 -7.90
N PRO A 161 -2.10 -8.74 -7.02
CA PRO A 161 -0.94 -9.50 -6.63
C PRO A 161 -1.27 -10.79 -5.88
N ASP A 162 -0.52 -11.86 -6.11
CA ASP A 162 -0.64 -13.09 -5.31
C ASP A 162 0.01 -12.91 -3.93
N SER A 163 1.08 -12.13 -3.83
CA SER A 163 1.67 -11.73 -2.56
C SER A 163 2.17 -10.29 -2.56
N ILE A 164 2.09 -9.67 -1.40
CA ILE A 164 2.62 -8.32 -1.15
C ILE A 164 3.49 -8.38 0.09
N LYS A 165 4.69 -7.81 0.03
CA LYS A 165 5.54 -7.60 1.20
C LYS A 165 5.79 -6.12 1.38
N LEU A 166 5.49 -5.60 2.56
CA LEU A 166 5.75 -4.21 2.91
C LEU A 166 6.69 -4.17 4.11
N LYS A 167 7.71 -3.31 4.03
CA LYS A 167 8.62 -3.04 5.13
C LYS A 167 8.72 -1.54 5.37
N HIS A 168 8.50 -1.13 6.63
CA HIS A 168 8.69 0.24 7.09
C HIS A 168 9.90 0.31 8.04
N PHE A 169 10.98 0.95 7.59
CA PHE A 169 12.28 0.88 8.26
C PHE A 169 12.33 1.67 9.58
N GLY A 170 11.53 2.73 9.72
CA GLY A 170 11.57 3.59 10.92
C GLY A 170 10.94 3.00 12.18
N LEU A 171 10.10 1.97 12.06
CA LEU A 171 9.30 1.42 13.16
C LEU A 171 9.41 -0.10 13.30
N ASN A 172 10.33 -0.75 12.57
CA ASN A 172 10.41 -2.22 12.46
C ASN A 172 9.03 -2.85 12.23
N LEU A 173 8.27 -2.23 11.32
CA LEU A 173 6.91 -2.62 10.98
C LEU A 173 6.93 -3.32 9.62
N ASN A 174 6.51 -4.58 9.61
CA ASN A 174 6.53 -5.43 8.42
C ASN A 174 5.15 -6.04 8.21
N TYR A 175 4.79 -6.19 6.95
CA TYR A 175 3.51 -6.73 6.53
C TYR A 175 3.77 -7.77 5.44
N VAL A 176 3.08 -8.90 5.53
CA VAL A 176 3.06 -9.92 4.50
C VAL A 176 1.61 -10.20 4.17
N PHE A 177 1.25 -10.13 2.90
CA PHE A 177 -0.07 -10.45 2.39
C PHE A 177 0.09 -11.62 1.42
N ARG A 178 -0.77 -12.63 1.55
CA ARG A 178 -0.87 -13.76 0.64
C ARG A 178 -2.32 -13.89 0.20
N ARG A 179 -2.56 -13.75 -1.09
CA ARG A 179 -3.92 -13.71 -1.63
C ARG A 179 -4.61 -15.05 -1.41
N ILE A 180 -5.88 -15.00 -1.02
CA ILE A 180 -6.74 -16.17 -0.99
C ILE A 180 -7.46 -16.20 -2.33
N THR A 181 -7.07 -17.14 -3.18
CA THR A 181 -7.78 -17.41 -4.44
C THR A 181 -9.02 -18.24 -4.12
N GLN A 182 -10.19 -17.70 -4.45
CA GLN A 182 -11.45 -18.46 -4.48
C GLN A 182 -11.56 -19.22 -5.80
#